data_AF-A0A0L6WH37-F1
#
_entry.id   AF-A0A0L6WH37-F1
#
_cell.length_a   1.000
_cell.length_b   1.000
_cell.length_c   1.000
_cell.angle_alpha   90.00
_cell.angle_beta   90.00
_cell.angle_gamma   90.00
#
_symmetry.space_group_name_H-M   'P 1'
#
loop_
_entity.id
_entity.type
_entity.pdbx_description
1 polymer ?
#
loop_
_entity_poly.entity_id
_entity_poly.type
_entity_poly.pdbx_seq_one_letter_code
_entity_poly.pdbx_strand_id
1 'polypeptide(L)'
;MTTGTHPLLPADIVEATYLQLPPNSLLSTTDLIAHQAIDLQHRQEDLDHLYSQVLSARCLAAIHFETEHAATIHNYNFKIGDLVLMRNTRIKVMHNKKMKPHYLGPLKVISRNHGGTYIVCELDGSILHCPIAAFCLVPYFAGEHITVPSNAFNIDTS
;
A
#
# COMPACT_ATOMS: atom_id res chain seq x y z
N MET A 1 -14.84 -25.60 -10.67
CA MET A 1 -16.30 -25.62 -10.92
C MET A 1 -16.98 -26.10 -9.65
N THR A 2 -17.11 -25.20 -8.68
CA THR A 2 -17.81 -25.45 -7.40
C THR A 2 -19.30 -25.47 -7.72
N THR A 3 -19.96 -26.61 -7.55
CA THR A 3 -21.38 -26.75 -7.85
C THR A 3 -22.10 -27.02 -6.54
N GLY A 4 -22.93 -26.08 -6.08
CA GLY A 4 -23.77 -26.25 -4.90
C GLY A 4 -24.42 -24.97 -4.36
N THR A 5 -23.79 -23.82 -4.54
CA THR A 5 -24.34 -22.51 -4.15
C THR A 5 -24.06 -21.49 -5.24
N HIS A 6 -25.06 -20.66 -5.56
CA HIS A 6 -24.84 -19.51 -6.44
C HIS A 6 -23.77 -18.61 -5.79
N PRO A 7 -22.61 -18.37 -6.42
CA PRO A 7 -21.68 -17.39 -5.91
C PRO A 7 -22.37 -16.03 -5.98
N LEU A 8 -22.73 -15.49 -4.82
CA LEU A 8 -23.45 -14.22 -4.74
C LEU A 8 -22.49 -13.05 -4.92
N LEU A 9 -21.21 -13.25 -4.59
CA LEU A 9 -20.18 -12.24 -4.69
C LEU A 9 -18.91 -12.80 -5.33
N PRO A 10 -18.16 -11.98 -6.10
CA PRO A 10 -16.85 -12.35 -6.63
C PRO A 10 -15.84 -12.81 -5.55
N ALA A 11 -16.04 -12.44 -4.29
CA ALA A 11 -15.20 -12.83 -3.16
C ALA A 11 -15.31 -14.34 -2.80
N ASP A 12 -16.49 -14.95 -2.96
CA ASP A 12 -16.70 -16.38 -2.68
C ASP A 12 -15.86 -17.27 -3.62
N ILE A 13 -15.57 -16.78 -4.82
CA ILE A 13 -14.68 -17.44 -5.80
C ILE A 13 -13.22 -17.35 -5.34
N VAL A 14 -12.84 -16.26 -4.66
CA VAL A 14 -11.49 -16.02 -4.16
C VAL A 14 -11.22 -16.85 -2.91
N GLU A 15 -12.16 -16.94 -1.97
CA GLU A 15 -12.00 -17.74 -0.74
C GLU A 15 -11.92 -19.25 -0.99
N ALA A 16 -12.77 -19.79 -1.88
CA ALA A 16 -12.72 -21.22 -2.22
C ALA A 16 -11.38 -21.67 -2.81
N THR A 17 -10.58 -20.73 -3.36
CA THR A 17 -9.25 -21.03 -3.90
C THR A 17 -8.22 -21.27 -2.80
N TYR A 18 -8.46 -20.83 -1.56
CA TYR A 18 -7.51 -20.95 -0.45
C TYR A 18 -7.71 -22.21 0.40
N LEU A 19 -8.85 -22.90 0.29
CA LEU A 19 -9.17 -24.01 1.20
C LEU A 19 -8.37 -25.29 0.90
N GLN A 20 -7.90 -25.49 -0.34
CA GLN A 20 -7.12 -26.66 -0.71
C GLN A 20 -5.88 -26.31 -1.49
N LEU A 21 -4.77 -26.95 -1.11
CA LEU A 21 -3.59 -26.94 -1.95
C LEU A 21 -3.92 -27.66 -3.26
N PRO A 22 -3.49 -27.11 -4.41
CA PRO A 22 -3.65 -27.80 -5.68
C PRO A 22 -2.94 -29.16 -5.61
N PRO A 23 -3.58 -30.24 -6.09
CA PRO A 23 -3.00 -31.57 -6.01
C PRO A 23 -1.78 -31.68 -6.92
N ASN A 24 -0.75 -32.39 -6.46
CA ASN A 24 0.50 -32.60 -7.19
C ASN A 24 0.37 -33.59 -8.38
N SER A 25 -0.78 -34.27 -8.47
CA SER A 25 -1.11 -35.24 -9.53
C SER A 25 -2.63 -35.33 -9.70
N LEU A 26 -3.08 -36.06 -10.72
CA LEU A 26 -4.50 -36.40 -10.84
C LEU A 26 -4.94 -37.21 -9.62
N LEU A 27 -6.04 -36.79 -8.98
CA LEU A 27 -6.63 -37.45 -7.83
C LEU A 27 -7.54 -38.59 -8.29
N SER A 28 -7.64 -39.65 -7.49
CA SER A 28 -8.71 -40.62 -7.67
C SER A 28 -10.07 -39.98 -7.35
N THR A 29 -11.17 -40.53 -7.89
CA THR A 29 -12.52 -40.03 -7.59
C THR A 29 -12.82 -40.04 -6.09
N THR A 30 -12.33 -41.04 -5.37
CA THR A 30 -12.51 -41.16 -3.92
C THR A 30 -11.78 -40.06 -3.17
N ASP A 31 -10.52 -39.80 -3.52
CA ASP A 31 -9.72 -38.74 -2.89
C ASP A 31 -10.34 -37.37 -3.16
N LEU A 32 -10.79 -37.13 -4.39
CA LEU A 32 -11.47 -35.89 -4.76
C LEU A 32 -12.74 -35.67 -3.93
N ILE A 33 -13.56 -36.70 -3.73
CA ILE A 33 -14.77 -36.61 -2.89
C ILE A 33 -14.40 -36.37 -1.41
N ALA A 34 -13.37 -37.06 -0.90
CA ALA A 34 -12.92 -36.87 0.48
C ALA A 34 -12.43 -35.44 0.73
N HIS A 35 -11.64 -34.91 -0.19
CA HIS A 35 -11.18 -33.53 -0.19
C HIS A 35 -12.38 -32.55 -0.19
N GLN A 36 -13.34 -32.73 -1.08
CA GLN A 36 -14.53 -31.87 -1.13
C GLN A 36 -15.38 -31.96 0.15
N ALA A 37 -15.48 -33.14 0.75
CA ALA A 37 -16.21 -33.33 2.00
C ALA A 37 -15.53 -32.63 3.18
N ILE A 38 -14.19 -32.59 3.21
CA ILE A 38 -13.42 -31.82 4.21
C ILE A 38 -13.69 -30.32 4.02
N ASP A 39 -13.61 -29.82 2.79
CA ASP A 39 -13.89 -28.42 2.50
C ASP A 39 -15.28 -28.01 2.95
N LEU A 40 -16.31 -28.81 2.62
CA LEU A 40 -17.69 -28.51 3.00
C LEU A 40 -17.93 -28.53 4.51
N GLN A 41 -17.08 -29.19 5.29
CA GLN A 41 -17.24 -29.24 6.75
C GLN A 41 -16.83 -27.95 7.45
N HIS A 42 -16.06 -27.05 6.81
CA HIS A 42 -15.60 -25.77 7.38
C HIS A 42 -15.14 -25.89 8.85
N ARG A 43 -14.32 -26.91 9.17
CA ARG A 43 -13.88 -27.11 10.55
C ARG A 43 -13.03 -25.93 10.99
N GLN A 44 -13.29 -25.41 12.19
CA GLN A 44 -12.59 -24.23 12.70
C GLN A 44 -11.07 -24.44 12.75
N GLU A 45 -10.63 -25.65 13.12
CA GLU A 45 -9.21 -26.02 13.16
C GLU A 45 -8.52 -25.88 11.79
N ASP A 46 -9.19 -26.32 10.72
CA ASP A 46 -8.67 -26.24 9.35
C ASP A 46 -8.62 -24.78 8.87
N LEU A 47 -9.63 -23.98 9.20
CA LEU A 47 -9.67 -22.55 8.88
C LEU A 47 -8.57 -21.76 9.60
N ASP A 48 -8.35 -22.03 10.89
CA ASP A 48 -7.31 -21.39 11.69
C ASP A 48 -5.90 -21.73 11.16
N HIS A 49 -5.71 -22.99 10.74
CA HIS A 49 -4.47 -23.44 10.12
C HIS A 49 -4.22 -22.73 8.77
N LEU A 50 -5.23 -22.67 7.90
CA LEU A 50 -5.15 -21.97 6.62
C LEU A 50 -4.88 -20.47 6.79
N TYR A 51 -5.59 -19.82 7.72
CA TYR A 51 -5.36 -18.42 8.06
C TYR A 51 -3.90 -18.19 8.47
N SER A 52 -3.36 -19.05 9.34
CA SER A 52 -1.98 -18.96 9.81
C SER A 52 -0.98 -19.16 8.67
N GLN A 53 -1.23 -20.10 7.75
CA GLN A 53 -0.40 -20.32 6.57
C GLN A 53 -0.42 -19.13 5.61
N VAL A 54 -1.59 -18.59 5.28
CA VAL A 54 -1.73 -17.43 4.40
C VAL A 54 -1.07 -16.20 5.03
N LEU A 55 -1.25 -15.99 6.33
CA LEU A 55 -0.63 -14.89 7.06
C LEU A 55 0.91 -15.01 7.01
N SER A 56 1.45 -16.18 7.32
CA SER A 56 2.90 -16.42 7.28
C SER A 56 3.47 -16.23 5.87
N ALA A 57 2.79 -16.73 4.83
CA ALA A 57 3.18 -16.53 3.44
C ALA A 57 3.16 -15.05 3.04
N ARG A 58 2.15 -14.28 3.46
CA ARG A 58 2.08 -12.83 3.24
C ARG A 58 3.22 -12.09 3.95
N CYS A 59 3.53 -12.46 5.19
CA CYS A 59 4.66 -11.88 5.92
C CYS A 59 5.99 -12.16 5.22
N LEU A 60 6.22 -13.41 4.79
CA LEU A 60 7.42 -13.78 4.04
C LEU A 60 7.51 -13.04 2.71
N ALA A 61 6.40 -12.91 1.97
CA ALA A 61 6.35 -12.16 0.73
C ALA A 61 6.64 -10.66 0.96
N ALA A 62 6.14 -10.07 2.05
CA ALA A 62 6.45 -8.69 2.42
C ALA A 62 7.94 -8.49 2.74
N ILE A 63 8.53 -9.40 3.54
CA ILE A 63 9.98 -9.38 3.84
C ILE A 63 10.78 -9.51 2.55
N HIS A 64 10.45 -10.47 1.69
CA HIS A 64 11.14 -10.65 0.41
C HIS A 64 11.01 -9.42 -0.50
N PHE A 65 9.84 -8.78 -0.52
CA PHE A 65 9.63 -7.53 -1.26
C PHE A 65 10.51 -6.39 -0.72
N GLU A 66 10.61 -6.25 0.60
CA GLU A 66 11.48 -5.27 1.24
C GLU A 66 12.96 -5.52 0.94
N THR A 67 13.40 -6.79 0.96
CA THR A 67 14.79 -7.13 0.65
C THR A 67 15.14 -6.87 -0.81
N GLU A 68 14.29 -7.29 -1.75
CA GLU A 68 14.51 -7.10 -3.19
C GLU A 68 14.47 -5.61 -3.60
N HIS A 69 13.65 -4.81 -2.90
CA HIS A 69 13.48 -3.39 -3.20
C HIS A 69 14.14 -2.46 -2.18
N ALA A 70 15.09 -2.96 -1.38
CA ALA A 70 15.78 -2.19 -0.35
C ALA A 70 16.44 -0.90 -0.89
N ALA A 71 16.90 -0.91 -2.14
CA ALA A 71 17.49 0.26 -2.80
C ALA A 71 16.48 1.31 -3.27
N THR A 72 15.19 0.97 -3.36
CA THR A 72 14.12 1.86 -3.87
C THR A 72 13.18 2.32 -2.76
N ILE A 73 12.93 1.47 -1.77
CA ILE A 73 12.05 1.79 -0.64
C ILE A 73 12.83 2.68 0.32
N HIS A 74 12.52 3.97 0.27
CA HIS A 74 13.08 4.95 1.22
C HIS A 74 11.98 5.48 2.13
N ASN A 75 12.23 5.37 3.44
CA ASN A 75 11.37 5.97 4.46
C ASN A 75 11.92 7.35 4.84
N TYR A 76 11.54 8.37 4.09
CA TYR A 76 11.95 9.75 4.38
C TYR A 76 11.20 10.29 5.61
N ASN A 77 11.95 10.87 6.55
CA ASN A 77 11.43 11.53 7.74
C ASN A 77 11.63 13.04 7.64
N PHE A 78 10.77 13.69 6.87
CA PHE A 78 10.84 15.14 6.65
C PHE A 78 10.50 15.91 7.93
N LYS A 79 11.26 16.97 8.18
CA LYS A 79 11.06 17.91 9.27
C LYS A 79 10.24 19.10 8.80
N ILE A 80 9.69 19.82 9.76
CA ILE A 80 9.06 21.11 9.51
C ILE A 80 10.08 21.99 8.82
N GLY A 81 9.68 22.51 7.67
CA GLY A 81 10.46 23.41 6.87
C GLY A 81 11.28 22.77 5.75
N ASP A 82 11.33 21.44 5.67
CA ASP A 82 12.04 20.74 4.59
C ASP A 82 11.36 21.01 3.25
N LEU A 83 12.18 21.13 2.20
CA LEU A 83 11.71 21.20 0.82
C LEU A 83 11.54 19.79 0.25
N VAL A 84 10.39 19.55 -0.37
CA VAL A 84 10.00 18.26 -0.92
C VAL A 84 9.39 18.42 -2.31
N LEU A 85 9.55 17.40 -3.14
CA LEU A 85 8.83 17.23 -4.40
C LEU A 85 7.67 16.27 -4.18
N MET A 86 6.49 16.59 -4.72
CA MET A 86 5.36 15.67 -4.70
C MET A 86 5.27 14.89 -6.01
N ARG A 87 5.35 13.56 -5.95
CA ARG A 87 5.14 12.68 -7.08
C ARG A 87 3.71 12.78 -7.58
N ASN A 88 3.54 13.03 -8.87
CA ASN A 88 2.24 13.08 -9.51
C ASN A 88 1.72 11.65 -9.78
N THR A 89 1.08 11.03 -8.79
CA THR A 89 0.58 9.66 -8.89
C THR A 89 -0.53 9.51 -9.94
N ARG A 90 -1.33 10.56 -10.16
CA ARG A 90 -2.46 10.57 -11.11
C ARG A 90 -2.02 10.30 -12.55
N ILE A 91 -0.81 10.71 -12.93
CA ILE A 91 -0.33 10.52 -14.31
C ILE A 91 0.22 9.12 -14.59
N LYS A 92 0.45 8.29 -13.56
CA LYS A 92 1.12 6.98 -13.72
C LYS A 92 0.40 6.05 -14.70
N VAL A 93 -0.93 6.12 -14.73
CA VAL A 93 -1.82 5.28 -15.56
C VAL A 93 -2.24 5.94 -16.87
N MET A 94 -1.78 7.16 -17.17
CA MET A 94 -2.17 7.88 -18.38
C MET A 94 -1.35 7.44 -19.61
N HIS A 95 -1.98 7.34 -20.78
CA HIS A 95 -1.30 6.98 -22.03
C HIS A 95 -0.27 8.04 -22.47
N ASN A 96 -0.56 9.33 -22.24
CA ASN A 96 0.34 10.44 -22.54
C ASN A 96 1.26 10.83 -21.36
N LYS A 97 1.49 9.93 -20.39
CA LYS A 97 2.28 10.22 -19.18
C LYS A 97 3.69 10.75 -19.46
N LYS A 98 4.31 10.34 -20.58
CA LYS A 98 5.67 10.75 -20.96
C LYS A 98 5.80 12.27 -21.16
N MET A 99 4.70 12.94 -21.51
CA MET A 99 4.67 14.38 -21.78
C MET A 99 4.21 15.19 -20.54
N LYS A 100 3.99 14.56 -19.38
CA LYS A 100 3.43 15.20 -18.19
C LYS A 100 4.47 15.35 -17.08
N PRO A 101 4.35 16.38 -16.21
CA PRO A 101 5.25 16.55 -15.08
C PRO A 101 5.12 15.40 -14.09
N HIS A 102 6.24 14.72 -13.82
CA HIS A 102 6.33 13.59 -12.89
C HIS A 102 6.34 14.00 -11.42
N TYR A 103 6.85 15.18 -11.14
CA TYR A 103 6.91 15.79 -9.83
C TYR A 103 6.28 17.18 -9.89
N LEU A 104 5.52 17.52 -8.87
CA LEU A 104 4.92 18.83 -8.67
C LEU A 104 5.72 19.56 -7.62
N GLY A 105 6.18 20.76 -7.97
CA GLY A 105 6.68 21.84 -7.12
C GLY A 105 7.76 21.49 -6.10
N PRO A 106 8.74 22.38 -5.84
CA PRO A 106 9.29 22.44 -4.50
C PRO A 106 8.18 22.92 -3.56
N LEU A 107 7.73 22.02 -2.69
CA LEU A 107 6.78 22.27 -1.61
C LEU A 107 7.52 22.29 -0.29
N LYS A 108 6.94 22.93 0.71
CA LYS A 108 7.50 22.98 2.05
C LYS A 108 6.66 22.17 3.03
N VAL A 109 7.32 21.38 3.87
CA VAL A 109 6.66 20.59 4.91
C VAL A 109 6.28 21.50 6.07
N ILE A 110 5.01 21.46 6.47
CA ILE A 110 4.51 22.23 7.61
C ILE A 110 4.42 21.36 8.85
N SER A 111 3.90 20.14 8.72
CA SER A 111 3.78 19.20 9.82
C SER A 111 3.58 17.77 9.31
N ARG A 112 3.70 16.80 10.22
CA ARG A 112 3.42 15.39 9.98
C ARG A 112 2.33 14.92 10.94
N ASN A 113 1.25 14.36 10.39
CA ASN A 113 0.15 13.80 11.16
C ASN A 113 0.56 12.46 11.81
N HIS A 114 -0.17 12.02 12.84
CA HIS A 114 0.05 10.72 13.50
C HIS A 114 0.00 9.52 12.54
N GLY A 115 -0.82 9.60 11.48
CA GLY A 115 -0.91 8.56 10.44
C GLY A 115 0.23 8.58 9.40
N GLY A 116 1.24 9.42 9.57
CA GLY A 116 2.40 9.50 8.67
C GLY A 116 2.15 10.27 7.36
N THR A 117 1.01 10.95 7.23
CA THR A 117 0.77 11.92 6.15
C THR A 117 1.37 13.27 6.51
N TYR A 118 1.77 14.04 5.49
CA TYR A 118 2.38 15.34 5.64
C TYR A 118 1.43 16.44 5.17
N ILE A 119 1.37 17.52 5.94
CA ILE A 119 0.76 18.77 5.51
C ILE A 119 1.87 19.60 4.86
N VAL A 120 1.64 20.00 3.62
CA VAL A 120 2.63 20.73 2.80
C VAL A 120 2.00 22.01 2.25
N CYS A 121 2.83 23.01 2.02
CA CYS A 121 2.44 24.25 1.37
C CYS A 121 3.32 24.55 0.16
N GLU A 122 2.81 25.40 -0.72
CA GLU A 122 3.60 26.07 -1.74
C GLU A 122 4.54 27.11 -1.10
N LEU A 123 5.50 27.62 -1.89
CA LEU A 123 6.55 28.52 -1.40
C LEU A 123 6.04 29.90 -0.97
N ASP A 124 4.84 30.29 -1.43
CA ASP A 124 4.12 31.49 -1.02
C ASP A 124 3.40 31.33 0.33
N GLY A 125 3.40 30.12 0.90
CA GLY A 125 2.70 29.77 2.13
C GLY A 125 1.30 29.20 1.91
N SER A 126 0.83 29.04 0.67
CA SER A 126 -0.48 28.46 0.38
C SER A 126 -0.50 26.97 0.72
N ILE A 127 -1.34 26.57 1.69
CA ILE A 127 -1.43 25.19 2.18
C ILE A 127 -2.18 24.32 1.17
N LEU A 128 -1.65 23.13 0.87
CA LEU A 128 -2.37 22.15 0.05
C LEU A 128 -3.57 21.60 0.84
N HIS A 129 -4.73 21.58 0.20
CA HIS A 129 -6.01 21.20 0.82
C HIS A 129 -6.01 19.79 1.45
N CYS A 130 -5.27 18.84 0.89
CA CYS A 130 -5.23 17.46 1.36
C CYS A 130 -3.85 17.08 1.90
N PRO A 131 -3.76 16.38 3.05
CA PRO A 131 -2.52 15.77 3.50
C PRO A 131 -1.97 14.78 2.47
N ILE A 132 -0.65 14.77 2.29
CA ILE A 132 0.04 13.96 1.30
C ILE A 132 0.68 12.75 1.97
N ALA A 133 0.50 11.56 1.39
CA ALA A 133 1.12 10.34 1.89
C ALA A 133 2.65 10.39 1.76
N ALA A 134 3.38 9.84 2.74
CA ALA A 134 4.84 9.86 2.77
C ALA A 134 5.50 9.33 1.48
N PHE A 135 4.97 8.24 0.91
CA PHE A 135 5.53 7.63 -0.32
C PHE A 135 5.35 8.50 -1.58
N CYS A 136 4.51 9.54 -1.52
CA CYS A 136 4.37 10.52 -2.60
C CYS A 136 5.41 11.64 -2.51
N LEU A 137 6.12 11.80 -1.39
CA LEU A 137 7.08 12.88 -1.19
C LEU A 137 8.52 12.38 -1.36
N VAL A 138 9.34 13.20 -2.01
CA VAL A 138 10.78 12.95 -2.25
C VAL A 138 11.55 14.21 -1.83
N PRO A 139 12.74 14.11 -1.22
CA PRO A 139 13.53 15.28 -0.85
C PRO A 139 13.83 16.17 -2.06
N TYR A 140 13.70 17.49 -1.88
CA TYR A 140 14.18 18.48 -2.82
C TYR A 140 15.48 19.09 -2.29
N PHE A 141 16.60 18.75 -2.92
CA PHE A 141 17.91 19.30 -2.55
C PHE A 141 18.11 20.65 -3.24
N ALA A 142 17.71 21.72 -2.56
CA ALA A 142 18.04 23.07 -2.97
C ALA A 142 19.55 23.33 -2.71
N GLY A 143 20.22 24.01 -3.65
CA GLY A 143 21.62 24.41 -3.46
C GLY A 143 21.82 25.45 -2.35
N GLU A 144 20.75 26.15 -1.95
CA GLU A 144 20.73 27.15 -0.89
C GLU A 144 19.55 26.93 0.06
N HIS A 145 19.73 27.22 1.35
CA HIS A 145 18.72 26.99 2.39
C HIS A 145 17.71 28.14 2.47
N ILE A 146 16.44 27.86 2.21
CA ILE A 146 15.35 28.84 2.30
C ILE A 146 14.69 28.74 3.68
N THR A 147 15.05 29.66 4.58
CA THR A 147 14.42 29.79 5.90
C THR A 147 13.00 30.31 5.73
N VAL A 148 12.01 29.67 6.35
CA VAL A 148 10.64 30.21 6.39
C VAL A 148 10.35 30.85 7.73
N PRO A 149 9.72 32.02 7.74
CA PRO A 149 9.45 32.73 8.96
C PRO A 149 8.41 31.96 9.80
N SER A 150 8.75 31.75 11.07
CA SER A 150 8.01 30.86 12.00
C SER A 150 6.60 31.34 12.34
N ASN A 151 6.24 32.56 11.94
CA ASN A 151 4.96 33.23 12.18
C ASN A 151 3.97 33.10 11.00
N ALA A 152 4.35 32.43 9.90
CA ALA A 152 3.49 32.31 8.72
C ALA A 152 2.33 31.31 8.89
N PHE A 153 2.43 30.38 9.85
CA PHE A 153 1.45 29.31 10.03
C PHE A 153 0.93 29.30 11.47
N ASN A 154 -0.26 29.87 11.69
CA ASN A 154 -1.04 29.63 12.91
C ASN A 154 -1.68 28.25 12.79
N ILE A 155 -0.90 27.21 13.08
CA ILE A 155 -1.42 25.85 13.21
C ILE A 155 -1.25 25.48 14.67
N ASP A 156 -2.37 25.47 15.40
CA ASP A 156 -2.43 24.90 16.75
C ASP A 156 -2.25 23.38 16.63
N THR A 157 -1.00 22.92 16.66
CA THR A 157 -0.70 21.50 16.91
C THR A 157 -0.95 21.23 18.39
N SER A 158 -2.19 20.85 18.72
CA SER A 158 -2.57 20.20 19.99
C SER A 158 -2.48 18.69 19.87
#